data_AF-A0A3S0APY6-F1
#
_entry.id   AF-A0A3S0APY6-F1
#
_cell.length_a   1.000
_cell.length_b   1.000
_cell.length_c   1.000
_cell.angle_alpha   90.00
_cell.angle_beta   90.00
_cell.angle_gamma   90.00
#
_symmetry.space_group_name_H-M   'P 1'
#
loop_
_entity.id
_entity.type
_entity.pdbx_description
1 polymer ?
#
loop_
_entity_poly.entity_id
_entity_poly.type
_entity_poly.pdbx_seq_one_letter_code
_entity_poly.pdbx_strand_id
1 'polypeptide(L)'
;MNDDIYDAELSPSEGARVAKLSQAELSLIDAALFSQVSDDWRKVARVVGMAMLSMPDRLSEVPDVFFAKRVGLLVELGRLESQGDLRRMRFSEVRRIPA
;
A
#
# COMPACT_ATOMS: atom_id res chain seq x y z
N MET A 1 -19.20 15.57 10.04
CA MET A 1 -18.50 14.65 9.12
C MET A 1 -17.07 14.60 9.61
N ASN A 2 -16.65 13.48 10.19
CA ASN A 2 -15.26 13.29 10.58
C ASN A 2 -14.54 12.67 9.39
N ASP A 3 -13.90 13.51 8.58
CA ASP A 3 -12.98 13.07 7.52
C ASP A 3 -11.69 12.43 8.10
N ASP A 4 -11.48 12.52 9.42
CA ASP A 4 -10.30 11.99 10.14
C ASP A 4 -10.26 10.46 10.30
N ILE A 5 -11.14 9.69 9.63
CA ILE A 5 -11.30 8.24 9.90
C ILE A 5 -10.66 7.38 8.81
N TYR A 6 -10.45 7.90 7.61
CA TYR A 6 -9.83 7.20 6.48
C TYR A 6 -8.40 7.68 6.26
N ASP A 7 -7.50 6.78 5.87
CA ASP A 7 -6.24 7.23 5.28
C ASP A 7 -6.62 7.90 3.96
N ALA A 8 -6.51 9.24 3.96
CA ALA A 8 -7.23 10.16 3.10
C ALA A 8 -7.09 9.87 1.60
N GLU A 9 -8.01 10.35 0.79
CA GLU A 9 -7.87 10.28 -0.67
C GLU A 9 -6.65 11.07 -1.16
N LEU A 10 -6.06 10.63 -2.28
CA LEU A 10 -4.99 11.37 -2.93
C LEU A 10 -5.50 12.75 -3.34
N SER A 11 -4.80 13.80 -2.97
CA SER A 11 -5.04 15.12 -3.54
C SER A 11 -4.83 15.10 -5.07
N PRO A 12 -5.39 16.05 -5.84
CA PRO A 12 -5.21 16.08 -7.28
C PRO A 12 -3.73 16.11 -7.71
N SER A 13 -2.87 16.81 -6.95
CA SER A 13 -1.44 16.88 -7.24
C SER A 13 -0.73 15.55 -6.95
N GLU A 14 -1.12 14.83 -5.89
CA GLU A 14 -0.65 13.47 -5.60
C GLU A 14 -1.09 12.50 -6.69
N GLY A 15 -2.37 12.55 -7.08
CA GLY A 15 -2.93 11.76 -8.17
C GLY A 15 -2.14 11.94 -9.47
N ALA A 16 -1.82 13.18 -9.84
CA ALA A 16 -1.04 13.46 -11.04
C ALA A 16 0.42 12.95 -10.97
N ARG A 17 1.02 12.90 -9.78
CA ARG A 17 2.37 12.33 -9.59
C ARG A 17 2.35 10.81 -9.74
N VAL A 18 1.44 10.14 -9.05
CA VAL A 18 1.36 8.67 -9.11
C VAL A 18 0.91 8.18 -10.48
N ALA A 19 0.13 8.97 -11.22
CA ALA A 19 -0.25 8.67 -12.60
C ALA A 19 0.93 8.71 -13.59
N LYS A 20 2.04 9.36 -13.23
CA LYS A 20 3.27 9.40 -14.05
C LYS A 20 4.22 8.22 -13.76
N LEU A 21 3.93 7.43 -12.73
CA LEU A 21 4.76 6.26 -12.40
C LEU A 21 4.72 5.26 -13.56
N SER A 22 5.90 4.85 -13.99
CA SER A 22 6.06 3.80 -14.98
C SER A 22 5.63 2.44 -14.41
N GLN A 23 5.33 1.49 -15.31
CA GLN A 23 5.02 0.12 -14.90
C GLN A 23 6.15 -0.52 -14.08
N ALA A 24 7.41 -0.16 -14.36
CA ALA A 24 8.57 -0.62 -13.60
C ALA A 24 8.54 -0.10 -12.16
N GLU A 25 8.18 1.16 -11.94
CA GLU A 25 8.05 1.75 -10.62
C GLU A 25 6.86 1.16 -9.84
N LEU A 26 5.73 0.94 -10.51
CA LEU A 26 4.59 0.24 -9.90
C LEU A 26 4.99 -1.17 -9.45
N SER A 27 5.75 -1.89 -10.28
CA SER A 27 6.24 -3.23 -9.97
C SER A 27 7.22 -3.23 -8.80
N LEU A 28 8.08 -2.21 -8.68
CA LEU A 28 8.98 -2.03 -7.55
C LEU A 28 8.22 -1.78 -6.24
N ILE A 29 7.18 -0.94 -6.28
CA ILE A 29 6.31 -0.70 -5.13
C ILE A 29 5.62 -1.99 -4.69
N ASP A 30 5.01 -2.72 -5.63
CA ASP A 30 4.33 -3.99 -5.33
C ASP A 30 5.31 -5.04 -4.77
N ALA A 31 6.52 -5.12 -5.32
CA ALA A 31 7.55 -6.04 -4.86
C ALA A 31 8.00 -5.71 -3.42
N ALA A 32 8.19 -4.43 -3.11
CA ALA A 32 8.52 -4.02 -1.76
C ALA A 32 7.39 -4.30 -0.77
N LEU A 33 6.14 -3.99 -1.12
CA LEU A 33 4.98 -4.37 -0.31
C LEU A 33 4.96 -5.87 -0.04
N PHE A 34 5.11 -6.68 -1.10
CA PHE A 34 5.10 -8.13 -0.98
C PHE A 34 6.25 -8.69 -0.14
N SER A 35 7.42 -8.05 -0.16
CA SER A 35 8.57 -8.41 0.70
C SER A 35 8.29 -8.17 2.19
N GLN A 36 7.40 -7.23 2.52
CA GLN A 36 7.04 -6.88 3.89
C GLN A 36 5.85 -7.68 4.43
N VAL A 37 5.23 -8.55 3.62
CA VAL A 37 4.14 -9.43 4.05
C VAL A 37 4.69 -10.81 4.46
N SER A 38 4.04 -11.43 5.46
CA SER A 38 4.27 -12.81 5.88
C SER A 38 3.02 -13.66 5.73
N ASP A 39 3.16 -14.95 6.07
CA ASP A 39 2.04 -15.88 6.17
C ASP A 39 1.17 -15.59 7.41
N ASP A 40 1.71 -14.90 8.42
CA ASP A 40 0.95 -14.30 9.53
C ASP A 40 0.40 -12.92 9.19
N TRP A 41 -0.71 -12.55 9.84
CA TRP A 41 -1.34 -11.23 9.73
C TRP A 41 -0.39 -10.10 10.14
N ARG A 42 -0.24 -9.10 9.26
CA ARG A 42 0.52 -7.87 9.52
C ARG A 42 -0.32 -6.63 9.29
N LYS A 43 -0.21 -5.66 10.19
CA LYS A 43 -0.85 -4.34 10.04
C LYS A 43 -0.45 -3.70 8.71
N VAL A 44 -1.42 -3.21 7.96
CA VAL A 44 -1.16 -2.53 6.68
C VAL A 44 -0.26 -1.31 6.88
N ALA A 45 -0.47 -0.53 7.95
CA ALA A 45 0.40 0.61 8.28
C ALA A 45 1.88 0.21 8.46
N ARG A 46 2.15 -0.98 9.02
CA ARG A 46 3.52 -1.50 9.13
C ARG A 46 4.06 -1.90 7.77
N VAL A 47 3.29 -2.63 6.97
CA VAL A 47 3.70 -3.09 5.63
C VAL A 47 4.04 -1.89 4.74
N VAL A 48 3.17 -0.88 4.73
CA VAL A 48 3.36 0.36 3.96
C VAL A 48 4.58 1.13 4.44
N GLY A 49 4.70 1.39 5.75
CA GLY A 49 5.83 2.15 6.29
C GLY A 49 7.17 1.47 6.00
N MET A 50 7.25 0.14 6.15
CA MET A 50 8.49 -0.60 5.85
C MET A 50 8.78 -0.64 4.35
N ALA A 51 7.76 -0.74 3.50
CA ALA A 51 7.96 -0.67 2.05
C ALA A 51 8.50 0.70 1.63
N MET A 52 7.94 1.79 2.15
CA MET A 52 8.43 3.16 1.88
C MET A 52 9.88 3.35 2.33
N LEU A 53 10.26 2.83 3.51
CA LEU A 53 11.64 2.89 3.98
C LEU A 53 12.64 2.10 3.11
N SER A 54 12.16 1.12 2.34
CA SER A 54 12.97 0.34 1.41
C SER A 54 13.05 0.93 -0.01
N MET A 55 12.35 2.04 -0.28
CA MET A 55 12.29 2.64 -1.60
C MET A 55 13.54 3.45 -1.96
N PRO A 56 13.91 3.51 -3.25
CA PRO A 56 14.89 4.47 -3.72
C PRO A 56 14.35 5.90 -3.60
N ASP A 57 15.25 6.88 -3.45
CA ASP A 57 14.88 8.31 -3.25
C ASP A 57 13.91 8.86 -4.29
N ARG A 58 13.98 8.38 -5.54
CA ARG A 58 13.07 8.80 -6.63
C ARG A 58 11.59 8.47 -6.36
N LEU A 59 11.29 7.54 -5.44
CA LEU A 59 9.94 7.15 -5.05
C LEU A 59 9.56 7.68 -3.66
N SER A 60 10.41 8.49 -3.01
CA SER A 60 10.15 9.05 -1.69
C SER A 60 8.95 10.01 -1.65
N GLU A 61 8.61 10.63 -2.79
CA GLU A 61 7.47 11.54 -2.93
C GLU A 61 6.13 10.83 -3.17
N VAL A 62 6.13 9.49 -3.24
CA VAL A 62 4.91 8.69 -3.40
C VAL A 62 4.20 8.61 -2.03
N PRO A 63 2.95 9.08 -1.93
CA PRO A 63 2.23 9.11 -0.66
C PRO A 63 1.88 7.70 -0.17
N ASP A 64 1.87 7.51 1.15
CA ASP A 64 1.51 6.26 1.84
C ASP A 64 0.13 5.73 1.44
N VAL A 65 -0.85 6.62 1.22
CA VAL A 65 -2.18 6.29 0.68
C VAL A 65 -2.09 5.54 -0.65
N PHE A 66 -1.13 5.89 -1.51
CA PHE A 66 -0.95 5.17 -2.78
C PHE A 66 -0.45 3.76 -2.54
N PHE A 67 0.49 3.56 -1.61
CA PHE A 67 0.92 2.22 -1.19
C PHE A 67 -0.25 1.41 -0.61
N ALA A 68 -1.13 2.02 0.19
CA ALA A 68 -2.34 1.36 0.69
C ALA A 68 -3.27 0.92 -0.46
N LYS A 69 -3.46 1.77 -1.47
CA LYS A 69 -4.20 1.41 -2.70
C LYS A 69 -3.55 0.24 -3.43
N ARG A 70 -2.21 0.19 -3.52
CA ARG A 70 -1.48 -0.95 -4.09
C ARG A 70 -1.69 -2.23 -3.29
N VAL A 71 -1.74 -2.18 -1.96
CA VAL A 71 -2.12 -3.32 -1.12
C VAL A 71 -3.53 -3.82 -1.46
N GLY A 72 -4.50 -2.91 -1.61
CA GLY A 72 -5.85 -3.26 -2.05
C GLY A 72 -5.88 -3.99 -3.39
N LEU A 73 -5.13 -3.50 -4.39
CA LEU A 73 -5.01 -4.18 -5.68
C LEU A 73 -4.39 -5.58 -5.55
N LEU A 74 -3.37 -5.77 -4.70
CA LEU A 74 -2.78 -7.09 -4.47
C LEU A 74 -3.76 -8.07 -3.81
N VAL A 75 -4.70 -7.57 -3.01
CA VAL A 75 -5.79 -8.36 -2.43
C VAL A 75 -6.82 -8.72 -3.51
N GLU A 76 -7.24 -7.76 -4.33
CA GLU A 76 -8.16 -8.00 -5.45
C GLU A 76 -7.61 -9.02 -6.46
N LEU A 77 -6.29 -9.02 -6.67
CA LEU A 77 -5.58 -9.97 -7.53
C LEU A 77 -5.38 -11.36 -6.87
N GLY A 78 -5.86 -11.58 -5.64
CA GLY A 78 -5.71 -12.85 -4.93
C GLY A 78 -4.26 -13.17 -4.55
N ARG A 79 -3.39 -12.16 -4.42
CA ARG A 79 -2.00 -12.34 -3.94
C ARG A 79 -1.91 -12.23 -2.43
N LEU A 80 -2.81 -11.46 -1.83
CA LEU A 80 -2.90 -11.20 -0.40
C LEU A 80 -4.31 -11.46 0.09
N GLU A 81 -4.45 -11.92 1.33
CA GLU A 81 -5.71 -11.90 2.06
C GLU A 81 -5.73 -10.67 2.96
N SER A 82 -6.91 -10.06 3.15
CA SER A 82 -7.08 -8.92 4.06
C SER A 82 -8.15 -9.18 5.10
N GLN A 83 -8.00 -8.51 6.26
CA GLN A 83 -9.03 -8.40 7.28
C GLN A 83 -9.07 -6.98 7.84
N GLY A 84 -10.25 -6.54 8.28
CA GLY A 84 -10.50 -5.17 8.72
C GLY A 84 -10.81 -4.22 7.56
N ASP A 85 -10.57 -2.92 7.76
CA ASP A 85 -10.88 -1.89 6.75
C ASP A 85 -9.60 -1.38 6.08
N LEU A 86 -9.36 -1.76 4.82
CA LEU A 86 -8.18 -1.35 4.05
C LEU A 86 -8.12 0.16 3.77
N ARG A 87 -9.24 0.89 3.92
CA ARG A 87 -9.26 2.36 3.88
C ARG A 87 -8.69 2.97 5.16
N ARG A 88 -8.34 2.13 6.14
CA ARG A 88 -7.82 2.47 7.46
C ARG A 88 -6.67 1.53 7.79
N MET A 89 -5.48 1.78 7.25
CA MET A 89 -4.25 1.00 7.36
C MET A 89 -3.89 0.57 8.80
N ARG A 90 -4.24 1.38 9.81
CA ARG A 90 -4.01 1.05 11.24
C ARG A 90 -5.03 0.05 11.80
N PHE A 91 -6.17 -0.09 11.13
CA PHE A 91 -7.31 -0.95 11.48
C PHE A 91 -7.52 -2.10 10.48
N SER A 92 -6.52 -2.36 9.63
CA SER A 92 -6.50 -3.49 8.70
C SER A 92 -5.19 -4.25 8.76
N GLU A 93 -5.27 -5.51 8.37
CA GLU A 93 -4.17 -6.43 8.31
C GLU A 93 -4.19 -7.19 6.99
N VAL A 94 -3.02 -7.61 6.55
CA VAL A 94 -2.84 -8.46 5.38
C VAL A 94 -1.87 -9.60 5.67
N ARG A 95 -2.08 -10.72 4.97
CA ARG A 95 -1.15 -11.86 4.93
C ARG A 95 -1.01 -12.39 3.51
N ARG A 96 0.04 -13.15 3.26
CA ARG A 96 0.24 -13.85 1.99
C ARG A 96 -0.77 -14.99 1.88
N ILE A 97 -1.34 -15.17 0.70
CA ILE A 97 -2.11 -16.39 0.41
C ILE A 97 -1.13 -17.53 0.15
N PRO A 98 -1.22 -18.66 0.88
CA PRO A 98 -0.40 -19.82 0.59
C PRO A 98 -0.67 -20.31 -0.84
N ALA A 99 0.39 -20.65 -1.56
CA ALA A 99 0.29 -21.27 -2.89
C ALA A 99 -0.31 -22.67 -2.82
#